data_AF-A0A506QP07-F1
#
_entry.id   AF-A0A506QP07-F1
#
_cell.length_a   1.000
_cell.length_b   1.000
_cell.length_c   1.000
_cell.angle_alpha   90.00
_cell.angle_beta   90.00
_cell.angle_gamma   90.00
#
_symmetry.space_group_name_H-M   'P 1'
#
loop_
_entity.id
_entity.type
_entity.pdbx_description
1 polymer ?
#
loop_
_entity_poly.entity_id
_entity_poly.type
_entity_poly.pdbx_seq_one_letter_code
_entity_poly.pdbx_strand_id
1 'polypeptide(L)'
;MSYISSKEEVLKVKRWPKNMIAAGRAHTVALKSDGTVVAVGRNKEGECNVSGWRDIEAVAAGNVHMATNTGNAHTIALKSDNTVEAVGWNKHDQCGVNEWNDIVSVAAGWRRTIGLKPDGTVIAVGRNKEGECNVGSWRDIVAAEVGDWHTVGLTLGGTVTAVGNNRYGQCSVSDWRGIVELAAGYLHTVGLKSDGTMMAVGNNKHGQCDVRSRRDIVEIAAGSKHTVALKSDGTVVAMGSNEYGQCNVSDWRDIVAIAAGCAHTVGLKSDGIVVAVGDNTYGQCNVSSWHNIRLPGN
;
A
#
# COMPACT_ATOMS: atom_id res chain seq x y z
N MET A 1 33.28 -25.63 1.18
CA MET A 1 33.17 -24.15 1.25
C MET A 1 31.83 -23.79 0.65
N SER A 2 30.89 -23.37 1.50
CA SER A 2 29.50 -23.16 1.11
C SER A 2 29.37 -21.93 0.22
N TYR A 3 28.96 -22.14 -1.03
CA TYR A 3 28.35 -21.12 -1.88
C TYR A 3 26.99 -20.74 -1.26
N ILE A 4 27.01 -19.99 -0.16
CA ILE A 4 25.85 -19.17 0.19
C ILE A 4 25.82 -18.08 -0.89
N SER A 5 24.78 -18.14 -1.72
CA SER A 5 24.62 -17.32 -2.92
C SER A 5 24.62 -15.83 -2.55
N SER A 6 25.39 -15.01 -3.27
CA SER A 6 25.45 -13.55 -3.11
C SER A 6 24.06 -12.87 -3.08
N LYS A 7 23.03 -13.53 -3.62
CA LYS A 7 21.63 -13.08 -3.53
C LYS A 7 21.06 -13.09 -2.11
N GLU A 8 21.33 -14.11 -1.31
CA GLU A 8 20.82 -14.19 0.07
C GLU A 8 21.45 -13.08 0.94
N GLU A 9 22.73 -12.77 0.69
CA GLU A 9 23.40 -11.65 1.34
C GLU A 9 22.77 -10.32 0.93
N VAL A 10 22.48 -10.11 -0.36
CA VAL A 10 21.81 -8.89 -0.85
C VAL A 10 20.42 -8.72 -0.22
N LEU A 11 19.63 -9.79 -0.07
CA LEU A 11 18.32 -9.71 0.59
C LEU A 11 18.44 -9.37 2.08
N LYS A 12 19.50 -9.83 2.76
CA LYS A 12 19.75 -9.53 4.18
C LYS A 12 20.16 -8.07 4.45
N VAL A 13 20.85 -7.41 3.52
CA VAL A 13 21.22 -5.97 3.64
C VAL A 13 20.22 -5.02 3.00
N LYS A 14 19.16 -5.53 2.35
CA LYS A 14 18.15 -4.70 1.69
C LYS A 14 17.25 -4.03 2.71
N ARG A 15 16.93 -2.74 2.47
CA ARG A 15 15.89 -2.02 3.21
C ARG A 15 14.53 -2.39 2.62
N TRP A 16 13.64 -2.88 3.46
CA TRP A 16 12.28 -3.26 3.09
C TRP A 16 11.35 -2.05 3.14
N PRO A 17 10.33 -1.96 2.26
CA PRO A 17 9.34 -0.89 2.32
C PRO A 17 8.64 -0.87 3.69
N LYS A 18 8.55 0.31 4.31
CA LYS A 18 7.84 0.53 5.57
C LYS A 18 6.95 1.75 5.43
N ASN A 19 5.65 1.52 5.44
CA ASN A 19 4.66 2.58 5.27
C ASN A 19 4.34 3.23 6.62
N MET A 20 4.51 4.56 6.68
CA MET A 20 4.22 5.37 7.88
C MET A 20 2.79 5.87 7.90
N ILE A 21 2.17 6.00 6.73
CA ILE A 21 0.77 6.36 6.54
C ILE A 21 0.11 5.33 5.63
N ALA A 22 -1.17 5.05 5.88
CA ALA A 22 -1.96 4.15 5.05
C ALA A 22 -3.39 4.65 4.95
N ALA A 23 -4.00 4.46 3.78
CA ALA A 23 -5.34 4.90 3.47
C ALA A 23 -6.17 3.70 2.99
N GLY A 24 -7.19 3.34 3.74
CA GLY A 24 -8.06 2.21 3.44
C GLY A 24 -9.31 2.62 2.66
N ARG A 25 -10.36 1.82 2.77
CA ARG A 25 -11.65 2.14 2.14
C ARG A 25 -12.22 3.49 2.59
N ALA A 26 -12.26 3.71 3.90
CA ALA A 26 -12.93 4.85 4.51
C ALA A 26 -12.29 5.18 5.87
N HIS A 27 -11.01 4.89 6.03
CA HIS A 27 -10.23 5.20 7.23
C HIS A 27 -8.78 5.47 6.81
N THR A 28 -8.08 6.23 7.65
CA THR A 28 -6.67 6.58 7.50
C THR A 28 -5.94 6.18 8.77
N VAL A 29 -4.72 5.68 8.62
CA VAL A 29 -3.86 5.18 9.70
C VAL A 29 -2.49 5.83 9.58
N ALA A 30 -1.88 6.19 10.70
CA ALA A 30 -0.50 6.69 10.73
C ALA A 30 0.28 6.16 11.92
N LEU A 31 1.55 5.86 11.67
CA LEU A 31 2.56 5.47 12.65
C LEU A 31 3.20 6.73 13.25
N LYS A 32 3.22 6.82 14.57
CA LYS A 32 3.94 7.85 15.31
C LYS A 32 5.41 7.48 15.52
N SER A 33 6.24 8.49 15.75
CA SER A 33 7.67 8.33 16.00
C SER A 33 7.96 7.41 17.20
N ASP A 34 7.08 7.41 18.20
CA ASP A 34 7.17 6.59 19.42
C ASP A 34 6.74 5.11 19.24
N GLY A 35 6.42 4.67 18.02
CA GLY A 35 5.99 3.30 17.74
C GLY A 35 4.51 3.03 18.05
N THR A 36 3.73 4.05 18.41
CA THR A 36 2.26 3.96 18.55
C THR A 36 1.55 4.29 17.24
N VAL A 37 0.27 3.91 17.11
CA VAL A 37 -0.52 4.13 15.88
C VAL A 37 -1.77 4.94 16.18
N VAL A 38 -2.14 5.82 15.25
CA VAL A 38 -3.42 6.56 15.25
C VAL A 38 -4.23 6.21 14.01
N ALA A 39 -5.55 6.26 14.14
CA ALA A 39 -6.46 6.04 13.03
C ALA A 39 -7.71 6.93 13.14
N VAL A 40 -8.25 7.35 12.00
CA VAL A 40 -9.50 8.13 11.88
C VAL A 40 -10.35 7.58 10.73
N GLY A 41 -11.64 7.88 10.75
CA GLY A 41 -12.59 7.46 9.72
C GLY A 41 -13.63 6.47 10.24
N ARG A 42 -14.19 5.69 9.32
CA ARG A 42 -15.15 4.63 9.61
C ARG A 42 -14.52 3.62 10.55
N ASN A 43 -15.27 3.22 11.59
CA ASN A 43 -14.83 2.21 12.55
C ASN A 43 -15.95 1.20 12.87
N LYS A 44 -16.75 0.82 11.87
CA LYS A 44 -17.91 -0.05 12.10
C LYS A 44 -17.49 -1.47 12.51
N GLU A 45 -16.36 -1.93 11.99
CA GLU A 45 -15.87 -3.29 12.19
C GLU A 45 -14.62 -3.31 13.08
N GLY A 46 -14.24 -2.16 13.66
CA GLY A 46 -13.04 -2.02 14.50
C GLY A 46 -11.77 -1.71 13.72
N GLU A 47 -11.85 -1.29 12.45
CA GLU A 47 -10.68 -1.00 11.62
C GLU A 47 -9.78 0.15 12.16
N CYS A 48 -10.29 0.99 13.06
CA CYS A 48 -9.53 2.04 13.74
C CYS A 48 -9.13 1.67 15.19
N ASN A 49 -9.34 0.43 15.65
CA ASN A 49 -9.05 0.02 17.04
C ASN A 49 -7.56 -0.24 17.29
N VAL A 50 -6.71 0.75 17.02
CA VAL A 50 -5.24 0.65 17.02
C VAL A 50 -4.58 1.21 18.28
N SER A 51 -5.34 1.73 19.24
CA SER A 51 -4.82 2.47 20.41
C SER A 51 -3.94 1.63 21.35
N GLY A 52 -4.06 0.31 21.31
CA GLY A 52 -3.25 -0.64 22.08
C GLY A 52 -1.90 -0.97 21.44
N TRP A 53 -1.69 -0.64 20.16
CA TRP A 53 -0.50 -1.05 19.41
C TRP A 53 0.75 -0.29 19.85
N ARG A 54 1.86 -1.02 20.02
CA ARG A 54 3.17 -0.54 20.47
C ARG A 54 4.26 -1.21 19.65
N ASP A 55 5.42 -0.56 19.60
CA ASP A 55 6.60 -1.07 18.90
C ASP A 55 6.32 -1.35 17.41
N ILE A 56 5.49 -0.52 16.80
CA ILE A 56 5.11 -0.63 15.39
C ILE A 56 6.17 0.01 14.50
N GLU A 57 6.46 -0.66 13.39
CA GLU A 57 7.47 -0.28 12.39
C GLU A 57 6.85 0.05 11.02
N ALA A 58 5.67 -0.48 10.71
CA ALA A 58 4.92 -0.13 9.50
C ALA A 58 3.43 -0.40 9.69
N VAL A 59 2.59 0.33 8.94
CA VAL A 59 1.14 0.16 8.91
C VAL A 59 0.62 -0.05 7.49
N ALA A 60 -0.45 -0.82 7.33
CA ALA A 60 -1.20 -0.91 6.08
C ALA A 60 -2.70 -1.01 6.33
N ALA A 61 -3.49 -0.53 5.38
CA ALA A 61 -4.93 -0.40 5.49
C ALA A 61 -5.63 -1.07 4.30
N GLY A 62 -6.54 -1.99 4.58
CA GLY A 62 -7.30 -2.70 3.56
C GLY A 62 -8.18 -1.75 2.76
N ASN A 63 -7.94 -1.68 1.46
CA ASN A 63 -8.71 -0.86 0.54
C ASN A 63 -9.76 -1.68 -0.21
N VAL A 64 -10.86 -1.02 -0.60
CA VAL A 64 -11.82 -1.56 -1.57
C VAL A 64 -12.62 -0.44 -2.21
N HIS A 65 -12.93 -0.57 -3.50
CA HIS A 65 -13.81 0.33 -4.23
C HIS A 65 -15.17 0.50 -3.56
N MET A 66 -15.73 1.71 -3.75
CA MET A 66 -17.06 2.08 -3.30
C MET A 66 -18.11 1.29 -4.08
N ALA A 67 -18.67 0.26 -3.43
CA ALA A 67 -19.91 -0.39 -3.81
C ALA A 67 -20.74 -0.71 -2.55
N THR A 68 -22.05 -0.90 -2.73
CA THR A 68 -23.01 -1.10 -1.62
C THR A 68 -22.75 -2.38 -0.82
N ASN A 69 -22.14 -3.39 -1.44
CA ASN A 69 -21.80 -4.68 -0.82
C ASN A 69 -20.31 -4.83 -0.45
N THR A 70 -19.47 -3.86 -0.79
CA THR A 70 -18.01 -3.85 -0.54
C THR A 70 -17.69 -2.76 0.46
N GLY A 71 -18.09 -2.99 1.71
CA GLY A 71 -18.16 -1.96 2.76
C GLY A 71 -17.04 -1.95 3.80
N ASN A 72 -16.36 -3.07 3.96
CA ASN A 72 -15.61 -3.37 5.18
C ASN A 72 -14.12 -3.50 4.91
N ALA A 73 -13.32 -3.10 5.89
CA ALA A 73 -11.88 -3.03 5.81
C ALA A 73 -11.24 -3.53 7.12
N HIS A 74 -9.92 -3.62 7.09
CA HIS A 74 -9.09 -4.01 8.22
C HIS A 74 -7.80 -3.17 8.19
N THR A 75 -7.09 -3.15 9.30
CA THR A 75 -5.80 -2.48 9.45
C THR A 75 -4.80 -3.51 9.95
N ILE A 76 -3.57 -3.47 9.43
CA ILE A 76 -2.47 -4.32 9.87
C ILE A 76 -1.26 -3.47 10.25
N ALA A 77 -0.46 -3.98 11.17
CA ALA A 77 0.79 -3.37 11.59
C ALA A 77 1.90 -4.40 11.73
N LEU A 78 3.07 -4.06 11.22
CA LEU A 78 4.30 -4.80 11.43
C LEU A 78 4.98 -4.30 12.70
N LYS A 79 5.38 -5.21 13.58
CA LYS A 79 6.09 -4.92 14.82
C LYS A 79 7.60 -5.02 14.66
N SER A 80 8.34 -4.37 15.55
CA SER A 80 9.81 -4.41 15.59
C SER A 80 10.39 -5.79 15.87
N ASP A 81 9.59 -6.72 16.41
CA ASP A 81 9.94 -8.12 16.63
C ASP A 81 9.61 -9.03 15.43
N ASN A 82 9.26 -8.44 14.28
CA ASN A 82 8.87 -9.13 13.03
C ASN A 82 7.58 -9.95 13.13
N THR A 83 6.73 -9.71 14.15
CA THR A 83 5.35 -10.21 14.21
C THR A 83 4.37 -9.19 13.63
N VAL A 84 3.11 -9.59 13.43
CA VAL A 84 2.08 -8.76 12.79
C VAL A 84 0.82 -8.71 13.66
N GLU A 85 0.27 -7.52 13.85
CA GLU A 85 -1.04 -7.30 14.49
C GLU A 85 -2.08 -6.86 13.46
N ALA A 86 -3.34 -7.24 13.65
CA ALA A 86 -4.44 -6.87 12.77
C ALA A 86 -5.73 -6.57 13.55
N VAL A 87 -6.48 -5.57 13.09
CA VAL A 87 -7.80 -5.20 13.62
C VAL A 87 -8.79 -4.92 12.49
N GLY A 88 -10.08 -4.94 12.81
CA GLY A 88 -11.14 -4.66 11.86
C GLY A 88 -11.86 -5.91 11.37
N TRP A 89 -12.46 -5.79 10.20
CA TRP A 89 -13.33 -6.83 9.65
C TRP A 89 -12.57 -8.09 9.29
N ASN A 90 -13.05 -9.26 9.76
CA ASN A 90 -12.35 -10.54 9.59
C ASN A 90 -13.23 -11.71 9.07
N LYS A 91 -14.26 -11.47 8.25
CA LYS A 91 -15.14 -12.57 7.76
C LYS A 91 -14.51 -13.49 6.71
N HIS A 92 -13.25 -13.27 6.32
CA HIS A 92 -12.48 -14.13 5.42
C HIS A 92 -11.10 -14.44 5.96
N ASP A 93 -10.90 -14.32 7.28
CA ASP A 93 -9.62 -14.62 7.94
C ASP A 93 -8.45 -13.70 7.52
N GLN A 94 -8.73 -12.53 6.96
CA GLN A 94 -7.71 -11.56 6.56
C GLN A 94 -6.95 -10.93 7.74
N CYS A 95 -7.50 -10.99 8.95
CA CYS A 95 -6.80 -10.62 10.18
C CYS A 95 -6.14 -11.84 10.86
N GLY A 96 -6.14 -13.02 10.21
CA GLY A 96 -5.56 -14.26 10.73
C GLY A 96 -4.03 -14.27 10.67
N VAL A 97 -3.38 -13.31 11.32
CA VAL A 97 -1.93 -13.07 11.27
C VAL A 97 -1.21 -13.44 12.57
N ASN A 98 -1.93 -13.92 13.59
CA ASN A 98 -1.39 -14.13 14.94
C ASN A 98 -0.21 -15.11 15.01
N GLU A 99 -0.13 -16.06 14.09
CA GLU A 99 0.96 -17.05 14.00
C GLU A 99 2.12 -16.59 13.10
N TRP A 100 2.02 -15.40 12.51
CA TRP A 100 3.05 -14.88 11.61
C TRP A 100 4.25 -14.38 12.39
N ASN A 101 5.42 -14.83 11.95
CA ASN A 101 6.74 -14.45 12.44
C ASN A 101 7.69 -14.32 11.25
N ASP A 102 8.85 -13.71 11.49
CA ASP A 102 9.86 -13.41 10.47
C ASP A 102 9.27 -12.62 9.29
N ILE A 103 8.42 -11.63 9.57
CA ILE A 103 7.85 -10.72 8.57
C ILE A 103 8.66 -9.43 8.53
N VAL A 104 8.99 -8.95 7.33
CA VAL A 104 9.77 -7.73 7.09
C VAL A 104 9.00 -6.64 6.36
N SER A 105 7.87 -6.99 5.74
CA SER A 105 6.95 -6.04 5.10
C SER A 105 5.54 -6.63 5.09
N VAL A 106 4.55 -5.75 5.15
CA VAL A 106 3.12 -6.11 5.16
C VAL A 106 2.36 -5.27 4.15
N ALA A 107 1.31 -5.84 3.55
CA ALA A 107 0.38 -5.12 2.69
C ALA A 107 -1.04 -5.63 2.89
N ALA A 108 -2.02 -4.72 2.79
CA ALA A 108 -3.43 -5.00 3.00
C ALA A 108 -4.26 -4.51 1.81
N GLY A 109 -5.17 -5.35 1.33
CA GLY A 109 -6.13 -4.98 0.29
C GLY A 109 -7.53 -5.45 0.63
N TRP A 110 -8.38 -5.64 -0.37
CA TRP A 110 -9.75 -6.06 -0.09
C TRP A 110 -9.76 -7.51 0.42
N ARG A 111 -10.12 -7.69 1.70
CA ARG A 111 -10.29 -8.99 2.37
C ARG A 111 -9.03 -9.85 2.38
N ARG A 112 -7.83 -9.25 2.30
CA ARG A 112 -6.55 -9.96 2.17
C ARG A 112 -5.41 -9.21 2.81
N THR A 113 -4.49 -9.99 3.37
CA THR A 113 -3.24 -9.53 3.97
C THR A 113 -2.10 -10.36 3.41
N ILE A 114 -1.01 -9.69 3.06
CA ILE A 114 0.24 -10.28 2.60
C ILE A 114 1.37 -9.97 3.58
N GLY A 115 2.21 -10.97 3.85
CA GLY A 115 3.45 -10.84 4.60
C GLY A 115 4.64 -11.26 3.74
N LEU A 116 5.68 -10.44 3.73
CA LEU A 116 6.96 -10.72 3.06
C LEU A 116 7.98 -11.20 4.09
N LYS A 117 8.71 -12.26 3.77
CA LYS A 117 9.78 -12.81 4.60
C LYS A 117 11.16 -12.38 4.13
N PRO A 118 12.18 -12.35 5.02
CA PRO A 118 13.55 -11.97 4.67
C PRO A 118 14.19 -12.78 3.54
N ASP A 119 13.75 -14.03 3.34
CA ASP A 119 14.24 -14.92 2.28
C ASP A 119 13.59 -14.65 0.91
N GLY A 120 12.75 -13.61 0.81
CA GLY A 120 12.04 -13.23 -0.41
C GLY A 120 10.84 -14.13 -0.75
N THR A 121 10.39 -14.97 0.18
CA THR A 121 9.11 -15.68 0.08
C THR A 121 7.95 -14.84 0.62
N VAL A 122 6.74 -15.15 0.16
CA VAL A 122 5.53 -14.38 0.48
C VAL A 122 4.46 -15.31 1.01
N ILE A 123 3.77 -14.87 2.07
CA ILE A 123 2.61 -15.55 2.64
C ILE A 123 1.36 -14.67 2.54
N ALA A 124 0.19 -15.31 2.50
CA ALA A 124 -1.09 -14.64 2.30
C ALA A 124 -2.18 -15.28 3.17
N VAL A 125 -3.04 -14.45 3.73
CA VAL A 125 -4.31 -14.86 4.36
C VAL A 125 -5.45 -14.01 3.81
N GLY A 126 -6.68 -14.49 3.95
CA GLY A 126 -7.85 -13.81 3.44
C GLY A 126 -8.61 -14.60 2.37
N ARG A 127 -9.48 -13.88 1.66
CA ARG A 127 -10.23 -14.39 0.51
C ARG A 127 -9.28 -14.82 -0.63
N ASN A 128 -9.58 -15.96 -1.26
CA ASN A 128 -8.84 -16.44 -2.43
C ASN A 128 -9.73 -17.07 -3.52
N LYS A 129 -10.82 -16.42 -3.95
CA LYS A 129 -11.74 -17.05 -4.92
C LYS A 129 -11.32 -16.85 -6.38
N GLU A 130 -10.43 -15.91 -6.63
CA GLU A 130 -9.87 -15.55 -7.93
C GLU A 130 -8.37 -15.95 -8.03
N GLY A 131 -7.82 -16.67 -7.05
CA GLY A 131 -6.41 -17.07 -7.00
C GLY A 131 -5.48 -15.96 -6.50
N GLU A 132 -6.03 -14.90 -5.94
CA GLU A 132 -5.34 -13.68 -5.56
C GLU A 132 -4.45 -13.82 -4.30
N CYS A 133 -4.51 -14.96 -3.60
CA CYS A 133 -3.56 -15.37 -2.55
C CYS A 133 -2.56 -16.44 -3.02
N ASN A 134 -2.50 -16.80 -4.30
CA ASN A 134 -1.62 -17.86 -4.83
C ASN A 134 -0.15 -17.39 -4.97
N VAL A 135 0.44 -16.90 -3.88
CA VAL A 135 1.78 -16.32 -3.82
C VAL A 135 2.87 -17.31 -3.39
N GLY A 136 2.51 -18.53 -2.97
CA GLY A 136 3.45 -19.49 -2.36
C GLY A 136 4.58 -19.98 -3.26
N SER A 137 4.46 -19.82 -4.58
CA SER A 137 5.54 -20.12 -5.55
C SER A 137 6.49 -18.95 -5.79
N TRP A 138 6.18 -17.75 -5.28
CA TRP A 138 6.99 -16.56 -5.50
C TRP A 138 8.31 -16.64 -4.72
N ARG A 139 9.38 -16.14 -5.34
CA ARG A 139 10.75 -16.13 -4.82
C ARG A 139 11.43 -14.83 -5.20
N ASP A 140 12.51 -14.50 -4.50
CA ASP A 140 13.28 -13.28 -4.69
C ASP A 140 12.40 -12.00 -4.61
N ILE A 141 11.27 -12.03 -3.88
CA ILE A 141 10.36 -10.89 -3.75
C ILE A 141 10.94 -9.86 -2.79
N VAL A 142 10.82 -8.58 -3.15
CA VAL A 142 11.37 -7.45 -2.40
C VAL A 142 10.32 -6.39 -2.03
N ALA A 143 9.15 -6.45 -2.66
CA ALA A 143 7.96 -5.70 -2.30
C ALA A 143 6.73 -6.44 -2.84
N ALA A 144 5.58 -6.30 -2.17
CA ALA A 144 4.33 -6.86 -2.64
C ALA A 144 3.18 -5.91 -2.30
N GLU A 145 2.26 -5.71 -3.25
CA GLU A 145 1.14 -4.79 -3.11
C GLU A 145 -0.18 -5.49 -3.39
N VAL A 146 -1.24 -5.06 -2.70
CA VAL A 146 -2.52 -5.75 -2.68
C VAL A 146 -3.61 -4.80 -3.14
N GLY A 147 -4.08 -5.01 -4.37
CA GLY A 147 -5.27 -4.33 -4.88
C GLY A 147 -6.56 -4.96 -4.36
N ASP A 148 -7.70 -4.55 -4.90
CA ASP A 148 -8.98 -5.16 -4.51
C ASP A 148 -9.07 -6.63 -4.96
N TRP A 149 -8.62 -6.92 -6.19
CA TRP A 149 -8.85 -8.22 -6.84
C TRP A 149 -7.58 -8.94 -7.30
N HIS A 150 -6.41 -8.40 -6.99
CA HIS A 150 -5.13 -8.94 -7.42
C HIS A 150 -4.02 -8.61 -6.41
N THR A 151 -2.94 -9.38 -6.45
CA THR A 151 -1.69 -9.13 -5.72
C THR A 151 -0.58 -9.03 -6.73
N VAL A 152 0.34 -8.09 -6.54
CA VAL A 152 1.54 -7.94 -7.35
C VAL A 152 2.79 -8.06 -6.49
N GLY A 153 3.83 -8.65 -7.05
CA GLY A 153 5.12 -8.85 -6.38
C GLY A 153 6.25 -8.31 -7.24
N LEU A 154 7.11 -7.49 -6.64
CA LEU A 154 8.35 -7.01 -7.24
C LEU A 154 9.48 -7.96 -6.89
N THR A 155 10.23 -8.43 -7.88
CA THR A 155 11.41 -9.24 -7.65
C THR A 155 12.66 -8.38 -7.44
N LEU A 156 13.70 -8.96 -6.83
CA LEU A 156 15.02 -8.33 -6.68
C LEU A 156 15.62 -7.90 -8.03
N GLY A 157 15.28 -8.60 -9.13
CA GLY A 157 15.73 -8.30 -10.48
C GLY A 157 14.94 -7.18 -11.18
N GLY A 158 14.00 -6.52 -10.49
CA GLY A 158 13.17 -5.46 -11.07
C GLY A 158 12.14 -5.96 -12.09
N THR A 159 11.76 -7.23 -12.02
CA THR A 159 10.63 -7.82 -12.75
C THR A 159 9.41 -7.93 -11.85
N VAL A 160 8.23 -8.11 -12.43
CA VAL A 160 6.96 -8.12 -11.69
C VAL A 160 6.18 -9.40 -11.97
N THR A 161 5.61 -9.98 -10.92
CA THR A 161 4.64 -11.08 -10.98
C THR A 161 3.29 -10.62 -10.43
N ALA A 162 2.20 -11.25 -10.86
CA ALA A 162 0.86 -10.91 -10.40
C ALA A 162 -0.04 -12.14 -10.36
N VAL A 163 -0.96 -12.18 -9.39
CA VAL A 163 -1.99 -13.21 -9.25
C VAL A 163 -3.35 -12.60 -8.94
N GLY A 164 -4.43 -13.32 -9.25
CA GLY A 164 -5.81 -12.88 -9.03
C GLY A 164 -6.56 -12.56 -10.31
N ASN A 165 -7.60 -11.75 -10.19
CA ASN A 165 -8.44 -11.34 -11.31
C ASN A 165 -7.64 -10.53 -12.34
N ASN A 166 -7.78 -10.89 -13.62
CA ASN A 166 -7.16 -10.15 -14.72
C ASN A 166 -8.15 -9.70 -15.81
N ARG A 167 -9.44 -9.49 -15.47
CA ARG A 167 -10.48 -9.18 -16.46
C ARG A 167 -10.27 -7.86 -17.20
N TYR A 168 -9.47 -6.95 -16.65
CA TYR A 168 -9.15 -5.65 -17.24
C TYR A 168 -7.66 -5.50 -17.58
N GLY A 169 -6.87 -6.59 -17.51
CA GLY A 169 -5.43 -6.53 -17.75
C GLY A 169 -4.60 -6.01 -16.58
N GLN A 170 -5.16 -5.92 -15.38
CA GLN A 170 -4.46 -5.42 -14.18
C GLN A 170 -3.27 -6.29 -13.74
N CYS A 171 -3.23 -7.57 -14.15
CA CYS A 171 -2.10 -8.48 -13.94
C CYS A 171 -1.18 -8.57 -15.17
N SER A 172 -1.38 -7.78 -16.23
CA SER A 172 -0.57 -7.82 -17.46
C SER A 172 0.78 -7.10 -17.28
N VAL A 173 1.62 -7.63 -16.38
CA VAL A 173 2.89 -7.03 -15.92
C VAL A 173 4.13 -7.83 -16.33
N SER A 174 3.96 -8.96 -17.05
CA SER A 174 5.04 -9.90 -17.38
C SER A 174 6.21 -9.30 -18.16
N ASP A 175 5.96 -8.21 -18.89
CA ASP A 175 6.94 -7.55 -19.74
C ASP A 175 7.62 -6.36 -19.03
N TRP A 176 7.23 -6.06 -17.79
CA TRP A 176 7.79 -4.94 -17.03
C TRP A 176 9.20 -5.28 -16.55
N ARG A 177 10.12 -4.33 -16.73
CA ARG A 177 11.54 -4.43 -16.37
C ARG A 177 12.01 -3.12 -15.75
N GLY A 178 12.99 -3.22 -14.85
CA GLY A 178 13.59 -2.06 -14.18
C GLY A 178 12.63 -1.38 -13.21
N ILE A 179 11.65 -2.12 -12.68
CA ILE A 179 10.72 -1.61 -11.68
C ILE A 179 11.41 -1.53 -10.32
N VAL A 180 11.17 -0.45 -9.58
CA VAL A 180 11.69 -0.22 -8.23
C VAL A 180 10.58 -0.12 -7.18
N GLU A 181 9.34 0.20 -7.60
CA GLU A 181 8.18 0.33 -6.72
C GLU A 181 6.90 -0.09 -7.46
N LEU A 182 5.92 -0.57 -6.71
CA LEU A 182 4.61 -0.98 -7.20
C LEU A 182 3.51 -0.29 -6.39
N ALA A 183 2.34 -0.13 -7.00
CA ALA A 183 1.10 0.16 -6.30
C ALA A 183 -0.06 -0.54 -7.00
N ALA A 184 -1.03 -1.05 -6.23
CA ALA A 184 -2.16 -1.81 -6.76
C ALA A 184 -3.49 -1.22 -6.27
N GLY A 185 -4.33 -0.79 -7.21
CA GLY A 185 -5.66 -0.24 -6.93
C GLY A 185 -6.78 -1.27 -7.10
N TYR A 186 -7.98 -0.80 -7.40
CA TYR A 186 -9.15 -1.69 -7.61
C TYR A 186 -8.94 -2.69 -8.76
N LEU A 187 -8.68 -2.15 -9.95
CA LEU A 187 -8.54 -2.91 -11.20
C LEU A 187 -7.40 -2.34 -12.05
N HIS A 188 -6.37 -1.78 -11.41
CA HIS A 188 -5.18 -1.28 -12.10
C HIS A 188 -3.94 -1.50 -11.23
N THR A 189 -2.80 -1.63 -11.90
CA THR A 189 -1.46 -1.74 -11.31
C THR A 189 -0.62 -0.60 -11.85
N VAL A 190 0.19 0.01 -10.98
CA VAL A 190 1.16 1.04 -11.32
C VAL A 190 2.55 0.55 -10.91
N GLY A 191 3.55 0.84 -11.72
CA GLY A 191 4.95 0.57 -11.41
C GLY A 191 5.80 1.80 -11.67
N LEU A 192 6.80 2.03 -10.82
CA LEU A 192 7.78 3.10 -10.96
C LEU A 192 9.13 2.50 -11.39
N LYS A 193 9.81 3.15 -12.32
CA LYS A 193 11.20 2.87 -12.68
C LYS A 193 12.17 3.78 -11.96
N SER A 194 13.43 3.36 -11.85
CA SER A 194 14.51 4.15 -11.24
C SER A 194 14.81 5.48 -11.94
N ASP A 195 14.39 5.64 -13.20
CA ASP A 195 14.50 6.90 -13.96
C ASP A 195 13.32 7.86 -13.73
N GLY A 196 12.42 7.55 -12.79
CA GLY A 196 11.23 8.34 -12.50
C GLY A 196 10.07 8.13 -13.49
N THR A 197 10.19 7.19 -14.43
CA THR A 197 9.11 6.86 -15.36
C THR A 197 8.10 5.92 -14.72
N MET A 198 6.81 6.24 -14.88
CA MET A 198 5.70 5.40 -14.44
C MET A 198 5.18 4.50 -15.57
N MET A 199 4.72 3.30 -15.20
CA MET A 199 3.98 2.37 -16.05
C MET A 199 2.65 2.04 -15.37
N ALA A 200 1.60 1.81 -16.15
CA ALA A 200 0.31 1.39 -15.62
C ALA A 200 -0.40 0.42 -16.57
N VAL A 201 -1.11 -0.56 -16.01
CA VAL A 201 -1.97 -1.51 -16.72
C VAL A 201 -3.28 -1.71 -15.97
N GLY A 202 -4.32 -2.15 -16.67
CA GLY A 202 -5.64 -2.39 -16.08
C GLY A 202 -6.72 -1.46 -16.62
N ASN A 203 -7.79 -1.32 -15.83
CA ASN A 203 -8.92 -0.45 -16.12
C ASN A 203 -8.50 1.02 -16.17
N ASN A 204 -8.81 1.70 -17.27
CA ASN A 204 -8.52 3.13 -17.47
C ASN A 204 -9.78 3.99 -17.72
N LYS A 205 -10.97 3.55 -17.29
CA LYS A 205 -12.22 4.27 -17.53
C LYS A 205 -12.26 5.71 -17.02
N HIS A 206 -11.40 6.07 -16.07
CA HIS A 206 -11.33 7.40 -15.47
C HIS A 206 -9.97 8.08 -15.70
N GLY A 207 -9.08 7.51 -16.52
CA GLY A 207 -7.73 8.05 -16.73
C GLY A 207 -6.73 7.70 -15.62
N GLN A 208 -7.03 6.73 -14.75
CA GLN A 208 -6.11 6.33 -13.66
C GLN A 208 -4.79 5.72 -14.16
N CYS A 209 -4.74 5.23 -15.41
CA CYS A 209 -3.53 4.71 -16.03
C CYS A 209 -2.80 5.76 -16.91
N ASP A 210 -3.24 7.02 -16.93
CA ASP A 210 -2.68 8.09 -17.77
C ASP A 210 -1.38 8.69 -17.16
N VAL A 211 -0.40 7.81 -16.92
CA VAL A 211 0.82 8.11 -16.15
C VAL A 211 2.02 8.54 -17.03
N ARG A 212 1.96 8.34 -18.34
CA ARG A 212 3.12 8.43 -19.25
C ARG A 212 3.75 9.82 -19.37
N SER A 213 3.02 10.89 -19.09
CA SER A 213 3.52 12.26 -19.18
C SER A 213 4.22 12.74 -17.91
N ARG A 214 4.22 11.95 -16.84
CA ARG A 214 4.81 12.31 -15.54
C ARG A 214 6.31 11.99 -15.52
N ARG A 215 7.08 12.85 -14.86
CA ARG A 215 8.54 12.78 -14.71
C ARG A 215 8.91 13.13 -13.28
N ASP A 216 10.15 12.80 -12.90
CA ASP A 216 10.73 13.12 -11.60
C ASP A 216 9.94 12.52 -10.42
N ILE A 217 9.29 11.38 -10.67
CA ILE A 217 8.48 10.66 -9.66
C ILE A 217 9.40 9.83 -8.77
N VAL A 218 9.16 9.91 -7.46
CA VAL A 218 9.94 9.21 -6.43
C VAL A 218 9.10 8.25 -5.58
N GLU A 219 7.78 8.37 -5.60
CA GLU A 219 6.85 7.48 -4.88
C GLU A 219 5.50 7.43 -5.59
N ILE A 220 4.81 6.29 -5.53
CA ILE A 220 3.51 6.07 -6.16
C ILE A 220 2.50 5.43 -5.20
N ALA A 221 1.24 5.83 -5.30
CA ALA A 221 0.13 5.20 -4.58
C ALA A 221 -1.09 5.02 -5.50
N ALA A 222 -1.86 3.95 -5.27
CA ALA A 222 -3.03 3.61 -6.07
C ALA A 222 -4.28 3.46 -5.19
N GLY A 223 -5.26 4.33 -5.41
CA GLY A 223 -6.59 4.19 -4.82
C GLY A 223 -7.50 3.30 -5.67
N SER A 224 -8.81 3.34 -5.45
CA SER A 224 -9.70 2.49 -6.24
C SER A 224 -9.78 2.92 -7.71
N LYS A 225 -9.89 4.22 -7.97
CA LYS A 225 -10.06 4.76 -9.34
C LYS A 225 -9.13 5.93 -9.64
N HIS A 226 -8.07 6.10 -8.85
CA HIS A 226 -7.10 7.16 -9.02
C HIS A 226 -5.70 6.68 -8.66
N THR A 227 -4.70 7.34 -9.22
CA THR A 227 -3.27 7.14 -8.95
C THR A 227 -2.69 8.47 -8.50
N VAL A 228 -1.82 8.40 -7.50
CA VAL A 228 -1.12 9.53 -6.89
C VAL A 228 0.38 9.29 -7.07
N ALA A 229 1.12 10.34 -7.37
CA ALA A 229 2.56 10.27 -7.55
C ALA A 229 3.22 11.48 -6.89
N LEU A 230 4.24 11.20 -6.07
CA LEU A 230 5.07 12.20 -5.42
C LEU A 230 6.27 12.51 -6.33
N LYS A 231 6.55 13.80 -6.52
CA LYS A 231 7.76 14.25 -7.22
C LYS A 231 8.91 14.49 -6.25
N SER A 232 10.13 14.44 -6.78
CA SER A 232 11.37 14.73 -6.04
C SER A 232 11.43 16.14 -5.46
N ASP A 233 10.63 17.09 -5.97
CA ASP A 233 10.50 18.46 -5.47
C ASP A 233 9.51 18.62 -4.30
N GLY A 234 8.93 17.51 -3.81
CA GLY A 234 7.96 17.51 -2.72
C GLY A 234 6.54 17.92 -3.13
N THR A 235 6.27 18.11 -4.43
CA THR A 235 4.91 18.32 -4.96
C THR A 235 4.26 17.00 -5.37
N VAL A 236 2.92 16.98 -5.40
CA VAL A 236 2.15 15.76 -5.70
C VAL A 236 1.28 15.98 -6.93
N VAL A 237 1.15 14.94 -7.76
CA VAL A 237 0.19 14.89 -8.87
C VAL A 237 -0.74 13.70 -8.70
N ALA A 238 -1.98 13.85 -9.13
CA ALA A 238 -2.96 12.78 -9.13
C ALA A 238 -3.69 12.71 -10.48
N MET A 239 -4.13 11.51 -10.86
CA MET A 239 -4.89 11.24 -12.09
C MET A 239 -5.92 10.14 -11.86
N GLY A 240 -7.00 10.15 -12.63
CA GLY A 240 -8.13 9.24 -12.43
C GLY A 240 -9.41 9.97 -12.04
N SER A 241 -10.34 9.22 -11.41
CA SER A 241 -11.60 9.76 -10.90
C SER A 241 -11.35 10.82 -9.83
N ASN A 242 -12.07 11.93 -9.94
CA ASN A 242 -12.06 13.03 -8.96
C ASN A 242 -13.47 13.36 -8.43
N GLU A 243 -14.38 12.39 -8.43
CA GLU A 243 -15.79 12.57 -8.05
C GLU A 243 -15.97 13.11 -6.61
N TYR A 244 -14.98 12.91 -5.73
CA TYR A 244 -14.99 13.35 -4.34
C TYR A 244 -13.85 14.34 -4.03
N GLY A 245 -13.10 14.81 -5.03
CA GLY A 245 -11.94 15.67 -4.82
C GLY A 245 -10.65 14.94 -4.43
N GLN A 246 -10.58 13.61 -4.57
CA GLN A 246 -9.41 12.80 -4.21
C GLN A 246 -8.14 13.12 -5.00
N CYS A 247 -8.26 13.84 -6.12
CA CYS A 247 -7.13 14.32 -6.92
C CYS A 247 -6.76 15.79 -6.65
N ASN A 248 -7.40 16.47 -5.68
CA ASN A 248 -7.18 17.89 -5.38
C ASN A 248 -5.89 18.11 -4.55
N VAL A 249 -4.75 17.73 -5.09
CA VAL A 249 -3.43 17.73 -4.43
C VAL A 249 -2.50 18.83 -4.93
N SER A 250 -2.95 19.69 -5.85
CA SER A 250 -2.12 20.70 -6.54
C SER A 250 -1.43 21.70 -5.62
N ASP A 251 -2.01 21.95 -4.45
CA ASP A 251 -1.52 22.95 -3.50
C ASP A 251 -0.59 22.34 -2.44
N TRP A 252 -0.39 21.01 -2.48
CA TRP A 252 0.48 20.31 -1.54
C TRP A 252 1.95 20.59 -1.86
N ARG A 253 2.72 20.83 -0.80
CA ARG A 253 4.16 21.11 -0.83
C ARG A 253 4.83 20.36 0.31
N ASP A 254 6.14 20.17 0.16
CA ASP A 254 7.01 19.55 1.16
C ASP A 254 6.56 18.13 1.57
N ILE A 255 5.90 17.41 0.66
CA ILE A 255 5.42 16.05 0.88
C ILE A 255 6.59 15.07 0.79
N VAL A 256 6.62 14.11 1.72
CA VAL A 256 7.67 13.08 1.83
C VAL A 256 7.11 11.65 1.83
N ALA A 257 5.80 11.48 1.98
CA ALA A 257 5.13 10.19 1.77
C ALA A 257 3.69 10.40 1.31
N ILE A 258 3.13 9.45 0.56
CA ILE A 258 1.76 9.48 0.07
C ILE A 258 1.03 8.15 0.32
N ALA A 259 -0.29 8.22 0.47
CA ALA A 259 -1.15 7.04 0.49
C ALA A 259 -2.49 7.34 -0.21
N ALA A 260 -3.05 6.33 -0.86
CA ALA A 260 -4.29 6.46 -1.62
C ALA A 260 -5.32 5.42 -1.18
N GLY A 261 -6.42 5.90 -0.60
CA GLY A 261 -7.54 5.08 -0.17
C GLY A 261 -8.55 4.87 -1.30
N CYS A 262 -9.77 4.45 -0.96
CA CYS A 262 -10.76 4.18 -2.00
C CYS A 262 -11.08 5.44 -2.83
N ALA A 263 -11.40 6.52 -2.13
CA ALA A 263 -11.83 7.80 -2.68
C ALA A 263 -11.24 9.00 -1.92
N HIS A 264 -10.08 8.82 -1.29
CA HIS A 264 -9.33 9.89 -0.62
C HIS A 264 -7.83 9.65 -0.77
N THR A 265 -7.07 10.73 -0.63
CA THR A 265 -5.60 10.77 -0.73
C THR A 265 -5.05 11.40 0.53
N VAL A 266 -3.93 10.88 1.03
CA VAL A 266 -3.23 11.32 2.23
C VAL A 266 -1.79 11.63 1.87
N GLY A 267 -1.24 12.72 2.41
CA GLY A 267 0.16 13.10 2.27
C GLY A 267 0.78 13.41 3.62
N LEU A 268 2.00 12.98 3.84
CA LEU A 268 2.83 13.34 4.99
C LEU A 268 3.82 14.41 4.57
N LYS A 269 3.84 15.53 5.27
CA LYS A 269 4.81 16.60 5.08
C LYS A 269 6.12 16.31 5.84
N SER A 270 7.21 16.93 5.38
CA SER A 270 8.53 16.86 6.01
C SER A 270 8.58 17.41 7.44
N ASP A 271 7.61 18.24 7.83
CA ASP A 271 7.44 18.76 9.20
C ASP A 271 6.61 17.83 10.11
N GLY A 272 6.18 16.66 9.61
CA GLY A 272 5.37 15.68 10.34
C GLY A 272 3.86 15.95 10.33
N ILE A 273 3.39 17.00 9.64
CA ILE A 273 1.96 17.28 9.45
C ILE A 273 1.38 16.35 8.38
N VAL A 274 0.20 15.81 8.63
CA VAL A 274 -0.55 15.01 7.64
C VAL A 274 -1.65 15.86 7.02
N VAL A 275 -1.78 15.78 5.69
CA VAL A 275 -2.85 16.40 4.90
C VAL A 275 -3.67 15.31 4.20
N ALA A 276 -4.96 15.58 3.98
CA ALA A 276 -5.84 14.66 3.28
C ALA A 276 -6.90 15.39 2.45
N VAL A 277 -7.27 14.82 1.30
CA VAL A 277 -8.33 15.32 0.41
C VAL A 277 -9.17 14.15 -0.13
N GLY A 278 -10.40 14.42 -0.53
CA GLY A 278 -11.32 13.42 -1.08
C GLY A 278 -12.58 13.24 -0.23
N ASP A 279 -13.18 12.05 -0.34
CA ASP A 279 -14.35 11.69 0.46
C ASP A 279 -14.02 11.78 1.95
N ASN A 280 -14.90 12.45 2.70
CA ASN A 280 -14.80 12.59 4.16
C ASN A 280 -16.10 12.20 4.87
N THR A 281 -16.96 11.40 4.23
CA THR A 281 -18.27 10.98 4.77
C THR A 281 -18.17 10.35 6.17
N TYR A 282 -17.04 9.71 6.50
CA TYR A 282 -16.81 9.08 7.80
C TYR A 282 -15.69 9.74 8.62
N GLY A 283 -15.18 10.90 8.20
CA GLY A 283 -14.06 11.57 8.87
C GLY A 283 -12.68 11.02 8.52
N GLN A 284 -12.53 10.24 7.43
CA GLN A 284 -11.25 9.66 7.02
C GLN A 284 -10.17 10.70 6.63
N CYS A 285 -10.56 11.95 6.36
CA CYS A 285 -9.65 13.07 6.13
C CYS A 285 -9.40 13.92 7.39
N ASN A 286 -9.95 13.56 8.55
CA ASN A 286 -9.80 14.34 9.80
C ASN A 286 -8.43 14.10 10.48
N VAL A 287 -7.35 14.42 9.77
CA VAL A 287 -5.96 14.14 10.17
C VAL A 287 -5.25 15.35 10.78
N SER A 288 -5.87 16.53 10.78
CA SER A 288 -5.23 17.81 11.16
C SER A 288 -4.79 17.91 12.62
N SER A 289 -5.33 17.05 13.50
CA SER A 289 -4.95 16.97 14.91
C SER A 289 -3.86 15.94 15.20
N TRP A 290 -3.25 15.37 14.16
CA TRP A 290 -2.15 14.42 14.32
C TRP A 290 -0.82 15.16 14.44
N HIS A 291 0.05 14.62 15.29
CA HIS A 291 1.37 15.17 15.56
C HIS A 291 2.35 14.01 15.79
N ASN A 292 3.65 14.28 15.59
CA ASN A 292 4.73 13.31 15.77
C ASN A 292 4.56 12.06 14.89
N ILE A 293 4.07 12.22 13.66
CA ILE A 293 4.03 11.13 12.68
C ILE A 293 5.46 10.82 12.24
N ARG A 294 5.81 9.52 12.20
CA ARG A 294 7.15 9.05 11.84
C ARG A 294 7.42 9.42 10.38
N LEU A 295 8.58 10.03 10.12
CA LEU A 295 9.05 10.33 8.78
C LEU A 295 9.74 9.10 8.15
N PRO A 296 9.70 8.93 6.81
CA PRO A 296 10.45 7.88 6.14
C PRO A 296 11.95 7.98 6.41
N GLY A 297 12.61 6.84 6.62
CA GLY A 297 14.07 6.76 6.77
C GLY A 297 14.63 7.01 8.18
N ASN A 298 13.76 7.26 9.18
CA ASN A 298 14.10 7.31 10.60
C ASN A 298 13.80 5.99 11.33
#